data_AF-A1ULE7-F1
#
_entry.id   AF-A1ULE7-F1
#
_cell.length_a   1.000
_cell.length_b   1.000
_cell.length_c   1.000
_cell.angle_alpha   90.00
_cell.angle_beta   90.00
_cell.angle_gamma   90.00
#
_symmetry.space_group_name_H-M   'P 1'
#
loop_
_entity.id
_entity.type
_entity.pdbx_description
1 polymer ?
#
loop_
_entity_poly.entity_id
_entity_poly.type
_entity_poly.pdbx_seq_one_letter_code
_entity_poly.pdbx_strand_id
1 'polypeptide(L)'
;MILLYGTCFSGIARLFPPLSPTASAEEIARFFAEHTIAIRIGVAGAMLTSVLALPFLAAICLRIRRVEGGWGMLSVTQLFAATIFVPALLFPQLMLATAAFRPQDRPAELTQAFNDLFWLWFIGIVGTIVIQNATLAIAAFVDTTDPPTFPRWYGYLNLWVATLSMPGCVVVVCTDGPLAWNGVFAFYIPGLVLVVWIFATTAVINRSVVAQQAAESARVAAA
;
A
#
# COMPACT_ATOMS: atom_id res chain seq x y z
N MET A 1 3.89 -7.88 7.60
CA MET A 1 4.36 -7.20 6.37
C MET A 1 4.59 -5.71 6.59
N ILE A 2 3.56 -4.89 6.83
CA ILE A 2 3.70 -3.42 6.90
C ILE A 2 4.72 -2.93 7.93
N LEU A 3 4.82 -3.58 9.09
CA LEU A 3 5.82 -3.24 10.11
C LEU A 3 7.25 -3.50 9.62
N LEU A 4 7.47 -4.61 8.91
CA LEU A 4 8.77 -4.93 8.33
C LEU A 4 9.10 -3.97 7.19
N TYR A 5 8.15 -3.73 6.28
CA TYR A 5 8.32 -2.78 5.18
C TYR A 5 8.64 -1.38 5.72
N GLY A 6 7.86 -0.87 6.67
CA GLY A 6 8.09 0.42 7.32
C GLY A 6 9.42 0.48 8.07
N THR A 7 9.85 -0.60 8.73
CA THR A 7 11.16 -0.65 9.40
C THR A 7 12.30 -0.54 8.38
N CYS A 8 12.22 -1.28 7.28
CA CYS A 8 13.23 -1.25 6.22
C CYS A 8 13.25 0.10 5.49
N PHE A 9 12.08 0.59 5.07
CA PHE A 9 11.92 1.81 4.29
C PHE A 9 12.11 3.09 5.12
N SER A 10 11.34 3.25 6.20
CA SER A 10 11.34 4.47 7.01
C SER A 10 12.48 4.48 8.03
N GLY A 11 12.77 3.34 8.66
CA GLY A 11 13.80 3.24 9.70
C GLY A 11 15.21 3.12 9.12
N ILE A 12 15.48 2.00 8.44
CA ILE A 12 16.84 1.67 7.96
C ILE A 12 17.24 2.60 6.81
N ALA A 13 16.39 2.76 5.78
CA ALA A 13 16.70 3.65 4.65
C ALA A 13 16.52 5.14 4.95
N ARG A 14 15.99 5.50 6.13
CA ARG A 14 15.82 6.90 6.59
C ARG A 14 14.96 7.77 5.67
N LEU A 15 13.98 7.17 5.00
CA LEU A 15 13.08 7.87 4.08
C LEU A 15 11.83 8.42 4.79
N PHE A 16 11.86 8.51 6.12
CA PHE A 16 10.83 9.17 6.92
C PHE A 16 11.48 10.22 7.84
N PRO A 17 11.08 11.51 7.75
CA PRO A 17 10.09 12.06 6.82
C PRO A 17 10.54 11.97 5.34
N PRO A 18 9.61 12.05 4.37
CA PRO A 18 9.95 12.07 2.95
C PRO A 18 10.91 13.19 2.59
N LEU A 19 11.81 12.93 1.63
CA LEU A 19 12.69 13.94 1.07
C LEU A 19 11.87 15.03 0.37
N SER A 20 12.26 16.29 0.55
CA SER A 20 11.50 17.42 0.02
C SER A 20 11.56 17.49 -1.51
N PRO A 21 10.44 17.72 -2.22
CA PRO A 21 10.46 18.02 -3.65
C PRO A 21 11.20 19.32 -4.00
N THR A 22 11.34 20.23 -3.03
CA THR A 22 12.05 21.50 -3.20
C THR A 22 13.53 21.43 -2.82
N ALA A 23 14.02 20.26 -2.39
CA ALA A 23 15.44 20.06 -2.09
C ALA A 23 16.29 20.18 -3.36
N SER A 24 17.49 20.76 -3.22
CA SER A 24 18.41 20.88 -4.35
C SER A 24 18.94 19.51 -4.78
N ALA A 25 19.40 19.40 -6.02
CA ALA A 25 20.01 18.16 -6.52
C ALA A 25 21.20 17.73 -5.65
N GLU A 26 22.01 18.70 -5.19
CA GLU A 26 23.17 18.46 -4.33
C GLU A 26 22.78 17.96 -2.94
N GLU A 27 21.69 18.47 -2.37
CA GLU A 27 21.17 18.01 -1.07
C GLU A 27 20.71 16.55 -1.17
N ILE A 28 19.97 16.20 -2.23
CA ILE A 28 19.55 14.82 -2.48
C ILE A 28 20.76 13.93 -2.71
N ALA A 29 21.70 14.31 -3.58
CA ALA A 29 22.90 13.52 -3.85
C ALA A 29 23.73 13.26 -2.58
N ARG A 30 23.86 14.28 -1.72
CA ARG A 30 24.57 14.18 -0.44
C ARG A 30 23.90 13.18 0.50
N PHE A 31 22.58 13.21 0.62
CA PHE A 31 21.83 12.24 1.42
C PHE A 31 22.12 10.78 0.98
N PHE A 32 22.10 10.52 -0.33
CA PHE A 32 22.41 9.19 -0.85
C PHE A 32 23.87 8.78 -0.63
N ALA A 33 24.83 9.72 -0.69
CA ALA A 33 26.23 9.47 -0.43
C ALA A 33 26.52 9.19 1.06
N GLU A 34 25.90 9.94 1.98
CA GLU A 34 26.08 9.78 3.43
C GLU A 34 25.42 8.53 4.00
N HIS A 35 24.34 8.05 3.36
CA HIS A 35 23.53 6.92 3.87
C HIS A 35 23.49 5.73 2.92
N THR A 36 24.47 5.61 2.02
CA THR A 36 24.50 4.60 0.94
C THR A 36 24.17 3.18 1.40
N ILE A 37 24.88 2.66 2.41
CA ILE A 37 24.69 1.28 2.87
C ILE A 37 23.33 1.10 3.55
N ALA A 38 22.92 2.08 4.36
CA ALA A 38 21.64 2.05 5.04
C ALA A 38 20.47 2.05 4.04
N ILE A 39 20.52 2.93 3.02
CA ILE A 39 19.53 2.95 1.94
C ILE A 39 19.51 1.63 1.18
N ARG A 40 20.66 1.07 0.80
CA ARG A 40 20.70 -0.22 0.08
C ARG A 40 20.11 -1.37 0.89
N ILE A 41 20.44 -1.48 2.18
CA ILE A 41 19.89 -2.53 3.06
C ILE A 41 18.39 -2.32 3.24
N GLY A 42 17.95 -1.08 3.49
CA GLY A 42 16.55 -0.74 3.65
C GLY A 42 15.73 -1.01 2.39
N VAL A 43 16.25 -0.65 1.22
CA VAL A 43 15.64 -0.92 -0.09
C VAL A 43 15.54 -2.43 -0.34
N ALA A 44 16.61 -3.19 -0.12
CA ALA A 44 16.59 -4.65 -0.28
C ALA A 44 15.57 -5.31 0.65
N GLY A 45 15.51 -4.88 1.92
CA GLY A 45 14.53 -5.35 2.88
C GLY A 45 13.09 -4.95 2.51
N ALA A 46 12.87 -3.72 2.02
CA ALA A 46 11.56 -3.25 1.55
C ALA A 46 11.08 -4.07 0.34
N MET A 47 11.97 -4.40 -0.60
CA MET A 47 11.65 -5.26 -1.74
C MET A 47 11.28 -6.69 -1.30
N LEU A 48 12.01 -7.28 -0.36
CA LEU A 48 11.71 -8.62 0.14
C LEU A 48 10.41 -8.66 0.94
N THR A 49 10.11 -7.60 1.68
CA THR A 49 8.93 -7.55 2.54
C THR A 49 7.66 -7.17 1.78
N SER A 50 7.77 -6.44 0.66
CA SER A 50 6.60 -6.04 -0.15
C SER A 50 5.86 -7.25 -0.73
N VAL A 51 6.57 -8.30 -1.14
CA VAL A 51 5.94 -9.52 -1.70
C VAL A 51 5.13 -10.31 -0.66
N LEU A 52 5.37 -10.10 0.64
CA LEU A 52 4.55 -10.67 1.71
C LEU A 52 3.12 -10.09 1.74
N ALA A 53 2.83 -9.08 0.93
CA ALA A 53 1.47 -8.60 0.70
C ALA A 53 0.63 -9.60 -0.12
N LEU A 54 1.24 -10.44 -0.96
CA LEU A 54 0.52 -11.33 -1.88
C LEU A 54 -0.48 -12.26 -1.17
N PRO A 55 -0.11 -13.00 -0.09
CA PRO A 55 -1.07 -13.87 0.59
C PRO A 55 -2.20 -13.10 1.27
N PHE A 56 -1.91 -11.90 1.79
CA PHE A 56 -2.91 -11.04 2.42
C PHE A 56 -3.94 -10.54 1.39
N LEU A 57 -3.47 -10.08 0.23
CA LEU A 57 -4.32 -9.65 -0.87
C LEU A 57 -5.13 -10.82 -1.45
N ALA A 58 -4.52 -12.01 -1.56
CA ALA A 58 -5.22 -13.21 -1.98
C ALA A 58 -6.36 -13.57 -1.01
N ALA A 59 -6.12 -13.47 0.30
CA ALA A 59 -7.15 -13.68 1.31
C ALA A 59 -8.32 -12.70 1.12
N ILE A 60 -8.05 -11.42 0.87
CA ILE A 60 -9.10 -10.42 0.56
C ILE A 60 -9.91 -10.86 -0.66
N CYS A 61 -9.24 -11.23 -1.76
CA CYS A 61 -9.92 -11.67 -2.99
C CYS A 61 -10.85 -12.88 -2.73
N LEU A 62 -10.38 -13.85 -1.95
CA LEU A 62 -11.17 -15.03 -1.60
C LEU A 62 -12.37 -14.71 -0.70
N ARG A 63 -12.24 -13.71 0.19
CA ARG A 63 -13.39 -13.25 1.00
C ARG A 63 -14.44 -12.55 0.13
N ILE A 64 -14.03 -11.71 -0.82
CA ILE A 64 -14.97 -11.10 -1.78
C ILE A 64 -15.64 -12.18 -2.65
N ARG A 65 -14.87 -13.16 -3.13
CA ARG A 65 -15.39 -14.30 -3.88
C ARG A 65 -16.48 -15.06 -3.11
N ARG A 66 -16.32 -15.21 -1.78
CA ARG A 66 -17.35 -15.81 -0.93
C ARG A 66 -18.63 -14.98 -0.92
N VAL A 67 -18.51 -13.65 -0.81
CA VAL A 67 -19.65 -12.73 -0.87
C VAL A 67 -20.41 -12.86 -2.19
N GLU A 68 -19.69 -13.00 -3.30
CA GLU A 68 -20.29 -13.18 -4.63
C GLU A 68 -20.80 -14.62 -4.88
N GLY A 69 -20.57 -15.56 -3.95
CA GLY A 69 -20.88 -16.99 -4.15
C GLY A 69 -20.03 -17.68 -5.22
N GLY A 70 -18.99 -17.02 -5.74
CA GLY A 70 -18.21 -17.45 -6.89
C GLY A 70 -17.29 -16.35 -7.41
N TRP A 71 -16.65 -16.57 -8.55
CA TRP A 71 -15.88 -15.52 -9.22
C TRP A 71 -16.84 -14.57 -9.94
N GLY A 72 -16.87 -13.31 -9.49
CA GLY A 72 -17.68 -12.24 -10.05
C GLY A 72 -16.85 -10.98 -10.30
N MET A 73 -17.55 -9.90 -10.62
CA MET A 73 -16.92 -8.62 -10.98
C MET A 73 -16.05 -8.09 -9.83
N LEU A 74 -16.53 -8.14 -8.59
CA LEU A 74 -15.81 -7.57 -7.45
C LEU A 74 -14.55 -8.37 -7.13
N SER A 75 -14.61 -9.70 -7.11
CA SER A 75 -13.44 -10.54 -6.84
C SER A 75 -12.39 -10.44 -7.95
N VAL A 76 -12.81 -10.35 -9.22
CA VAL A 76 -11.89 -10.17 -10.35
C VAL A 76 -11.27 -8.76 -10.35
N THR A 77 -12.05 -7.71 -10.11
CA THR A 77 -11.52 -6.35 -9.97
C THR A 77 -10.50 -6.27 -8.83
N GLN A 78 -10.81 -6.88 -7.68
CA GLN A 78 -9.89 -6.92 -6.55
C GLN A 78 -8.60 -7.69 -6.90
N LEU A 79 -8.68 -8.78 -7.66
CA LEU A 79 -7.52 -9.57 -8.08
C LEU A 79 -6.59 -8.75 -9.00
N PHE A 80 -7.14 -8.04 -9.98
CA PHE A 80 -6.34 -7.16 -10.85
C PHE A 80 -5.70 -6.03 -10.05
N ALA A 81 -6.44 -5.40 -9.15
CA ALA A 81 -5.91 -4.32 -8.33
C ALA A 81 -4.83 -4.82 -7.36
N ALA A 82 -4.99 -6.00 -6.76
CA ALA A 82 -3.96 -6.67 -5.96
C ALA A 82 -2.69 -6.98 -6.77
N THR A 83 -2.85 -7.40 -8.02
CA THR A 83 -1.74 -7.69 -8.94
C THR A 83 -0.93 -6.43 -9.27
N ILE A 84 -1.58 -5.26 -9.31
CA ILE A 84 -0.91 -3.97 -9.53
C ILE A 84 -0.26 -3.44 -8.24
N PHE A 85 -0.86 -3.70 -7.08
CA PHE A 85 -0.41 -3.17 -5.79
C PHE A 85 1.00 -3.60 -5.39
N VAL A 86 1.36 -4.88 -5.58
CA VAL A 86 2.70 -5.36 -5.19
C VAL A 86 3.80 -4.76 -6.07
N PRO A 87 3.69 -4.74 -7.41
CA PRO A 87 4.58 -3.96 -8.28
C PRO A 87 4.67 -2.48 -7.88
N ALA A 88 3.57 -1.86 -7.46
CA ALA A 88 3.57 -0.47 -7.01
C ALA A 88 4.43 -0.25 -5.75
N LEU A 89 4.64 -1.27 -4.91
CA LEU A 89 5.57 -1.20 -3.77
C LEU A 89 7.00 -1.63 -4.11
N LEU A 90 7.18 -2.44 -5.14
CA LEU A 90 8.45 -3.06 -5.51
C LEU A 90 9.23 -2.20 -6.53
N PHE A 91 8.59 -1.75 -7.60
CA PHE A 91 9.29 -1.05 -8.69
C PHE A 91 9.82 0.33 -8.32
N PRO A 92 9.16 1.16 -7.50
CA PRO A 92 9.77 2.40 -7.02
C PRO A 92 11.10 2.12 -6.28
N GLN A 93 11.17 1.04 -5.52
CA GLN A 93 12.39 0.68 -4.76
C GLN A 93 13.58 0.42 -5.69
N LEU A 94 13.36 -0.01 -6.94
CA LEU A 94 14.42 -0.13 -7.94
C LEU A 94 14.98 1.23 -8.38
N MET A 95 14.16 2.29 -8.36
CA MET A 95 14.62 3.66 -8.66
C MET A 95 15.52 4.17 -7.53
N LEU A 96 15.13 3.96 -6.27
CA LEU A 96 15.97 4.24 -5.09
C LEU A 96 17.25 3.40 -5.09
N ALA A 97 17.15 2.10 -5.42
CA ALA A 97 18.32 1.24 -5.54
C ALA A 97 19.29 1.80 -6.57
N THR A 98 18.78 2.25 -7.71
CA THR A 98 19.58 2.85 -8.78
C THR A 98 20.26 4.12 -8.30
N ALA A 99 19.54 5.03 -7.62
CA ALA A 99 20.09 6.24 -7.00
C ALA A 99 21.22 5.90 -6.00
N ALA A 100 21.03 4.88 -5.16
CA ALA A 100 21.97 4.49 -4.11
C ALA A 100 23.12 3.58 -4.58
N PHE A 101 23.10 3.01 -5.78
CA PHE A 101 24.05 1.96 -6.18
C PHE A 101 25.49 2.47 -6.43
N ARG A 102 25.64 3.72 -6.90
CA ARG A 102 26.94 4.41 -7.08
C ARG A 102 26.75 5.93 -6.95
N PRO A 103 26.42 6.43 -5.74
CA PRO A 103 26.00 7.81 -5.58
C PRO A 103 27.15 8.80 -5.76
N GLN A 104 28.41 8.39 -5.54
CA GLN A 104 29.58 9.26 -5.73
C GLN A 104 29.97 9.46 -7.21
N ASP A 105 29.68 8.47 -8.06
CA ASP A 105 30.10 8.46 -9.48
C ASP A 105 29.06 9.09 -10.41
N ARG A 106 28.01 9.71 -9.86
CA ARG A 106 26.84 10.17 -10.62
C ARG A 106 26.61 11.68 -10.44
N PRO A 107 26.27 12.40 -11.53
CA PRO A 107 25.75 13.77 -11.44
C PRO A 107 24.56 13.88 -10.49
N ALA A 108 24.48 15.01 -9.76
CA ALA A 108 23.47 15.22 -8.74
C ALA A 108 22.05 15.20 -9.32
N GLU A 109 21.88 15.76 -10.52
CA GLU A 109 20.61 15.90 -11.24
C GLU A 109 20.02 14.53 -11.63
N LEU A 110 20.87 13.55 -11.97
CA LEU A 110 20.40 12.19 -12.25
C LEU A 110 19.93 11.49 -10.97
N THR A 111 20.60 11.72 -9.85
CA THR A 111 20.17 11.19 -8.55
C THR A 111 18.84 11.81 -8.13
N GLN A 112 18.67 13.11 -8.33
CA GLN A 112 17.40 13.82 -8.11
C GLN A 112 16.29 13.25 -8.99
N ALA A 113 16.51 13.06 -10.28
CA ALA A 113 15.50 12.48 -11.18
C ALA A 113 15.06 11.07 -10.76
N PHE A 114 15.97 10.22 -10.28
CA PHE A 114 15.62 8.90 -9.73
C PHE A 114 14.85 8.99 -8.41
N ASN A 115 15.20 9.94 -7.54
CA ASN A 115 14.46 10.22 -6.30
C ASN A 115 13.03 10.69 -6.61
N ASP A 116 12.87 11.60 -7.56
CA ASP A 116 11.57 12.17 -7.91
C ASP A 116 10.69 11.10 -8.54
N LEU A 117 11.24 10.30 -9.47
CA LEU A 117 10.55 9.16 -10.04
C LEU A 117 10.15 8.13 -8.97
N PHE A 118 10.99 7.91 -7.95
CA PHE A 118 10.62 7.08 -6.82
C PHE A 118 9.38 7.62 -6.10
N TRP A 119 9.40 8.88 -5.66
CA TRP A 119 8.30 9.45 -4.86
C TRP A 119 7.01 9.57 -5.65
N LEU A 120 7.09 10.03 -6.90
CA LEU A 120 5.95 10.17 -7.79
C LEU A 120 5.32 8.80 -8.11
N TRP A 121 6.14 7.76 -8.32
CA TRP A 121 5.61 6.41 -8.54
C TRP A 121 5.00 5.85 -7.25
N PHE A 122 5.73 5.95 -6.13
CA PHE A 122 5.32 5.40 -4.84
C PHE A 122 3.97 5.95 -4.36
N ILE A 123 3.71 7.25 -4.56
CA ILE A 123 2.46 7.90 -4.15
C ILE A 123 1.43 7.92 -5.29
N GLY A 124 1.87 8.04 -6.54
CA GLY A 124 1.01 8.28 -7.70
C GLY A 124 0.11 7.10 -8.09
N ILE A 125 0.37 5.86 -7.64
CA ILE A 125 -0.49 4.69 -7.91
C ILE A 125 -1.71 4.63 -6.95
N VAL A 126 -2.19 5.78 -6.49
CA VAL A 126 -3.31 5.82 -5.55
C VAL A 126 -4.62 5.35 -6.14
N GLY A 127 -4.81 5.44 -7.47
CA GLY A 127 -6.01 4.95 -8.14
C GLY A 127 -6.30 3.46 -7.88
N THR A 128 -5.25 2.63 -7.77
CA THR A 128 -5.38 1.22 -7.43
C THR A 128 -5.88 1.02 -6.00
N ILE A 129 -5.46 1.87 -5.06
CA ILE A 129 -5.95 1.84 -3.67
C ILE A 129 -7.41 2.27 -3.61
N VAL A 130 -7.77 3.33 -4.33
CA VAL A 130 -9.16 3.83 -4.40
C VAL A 130 -10.10 2.73 -4.92
N ILE A 131 -9.74 2.07 -6.02
CA ILE A 131 -10.55 0.99 -6.59
C ILE A 131 -10.65 -0.21 -5.65
N GLN A 132 -9.55 -0.68 -5.03
CA GLN A 132 -9.63 -1.79 -4.06
C GLN A 132 -10.60 -1.50 -2.92
N ASN A 133 -10.51 -0.30 -2.36
CA ASN A 133 -11.35 0.09 -1.24
C ASN A 133 -12.80 0.30 -1.67
N ALA A 134 -13.06 0.89 -2.84
CA ALA A 134 -14.42 0.97 -3.39
C ALA A 134 -15.02 -0.43 -3.59
N THR A 135 -14.25 -1.36 -4.16
CA THR A 135 -14.66 -2.76 -4.35
C THR A 135 -14.98 -3.45 -3.02
N LEU A 136 -14.15 -3.27 -1.98
CA LEU A 136 -14.41 -3.80 -0.65
C LEU A 136 -15.62 -3.16 0.03
N ALA A 137 -15.83 -1.86 -0.17
CA ALA A 137 -16.99 -1.17 0.35
C ALA A 137 -18.28 -1.73 -0.24
N ILE A 138 -18.32 -1.90 -1.57
CA ILE A 138 -19.46 -2.50 -2.26
C ILE A 138 -19.67 -3.93 -1.75
N ALA A 139 -18.61 -4.75 -1.71
CA ALA A 139 -18.70 -6.13 -1.20
C ALA A 139 -19.27 -6.18 0.22
N ALA A 140 -18.88 -5.27 1.11
CA ALA A 140 -19.39 -5.22 2.46
C ALA A 140 -20.87 -4.80 2.56
N PHE A 141 -21.37 -3.99 1.62
CA PHE A 141 -22.78 -3.58 1.62
C PHE A 141 -23.73 -4.56 0.94
N VAL A 142 -23.23 -5.35 -0.02
CA VAL A 142 -24.01 -6.40 -0.71
C VAL A 142 -23.88 -7.78 -0.07
N ASP A 143 -23.09 -7.89 1.00
CA ASP A 143 -22.88 -9.16 1.70
C ASP A 143 -24.18 -9.71 2.30
N THR A 144 -24.61 -10.86 1.77
CA THR A 144 -25.78 -11.62 2.21
C THR A 144 -25.37 -13.00 2.77
N THR A 145 -24.08 -13.23 3.01
CA THR A 145 -23.58 -14.52 3.50
C THR A 145 -24.01 -14.78 4.94
N ASP A 146 -24.25 -16.06 5.26
CA ASP A 146 -24.55 -16.52 6.62
C ASP A 146 -23.56 -17.62 7.03
N PRO A 147 -22.62 -17.36 7.97
CA PRO A 147 -22.42 -16.09 8.67
C PRO A 147 -21.82 -14.98 7.78
N PRO A 148 -22.06 -13.68 8.11
CA PRO A 148 -21.56 -12.55 7.33
C PRO A 148 -20.04 -12.53 7.19
N THR A 149 -19.56 -12.24 5.99
CA THR A 149 -18.13 -12.14 5.67
C THR A 149 -17.57 -10.77 6.04
N PHE A 150 -18.32 -9.71 5.78
CA PHE A 150 -17.93 -8.33 6.05
C PHE A 150 -19.04 -7.61 6.84
N PRO A 151 -18.72 -6.99 7.97
CA PRO A 151 -19.68 -6.16 8.70
C PRO A 151 -19.89 -4.80 7.99
N ARG A 152 -21.07 -4.18 8.12
CA ARG A 152 -21.39 -2.92 7.43
C ARG A 152 -20.44 -1.76 7.76
N TRP A 153 -19.92 -1.69 8.99
CA TRP A 153 -18.94 -0.67 9.39
C TRP A 153 -17.66 -0.73 8.55
N TYR A 154 -17.27 -1.94 8.12
CA TYR A 154 -16.11 -2.14 7.28
C TYR A 154 -16.33 -1.52 5.89
N GLY A 155 -17.56 -1.53 5.39
CA GLY A 155 -17.92 -0.83 4.16
C GLY A 155 -17.67 0.69 4.27
N TYR A 156 -18.14 1.32 5.34
CA TYR A 156 -17.88 2.75 5.58
C TYR A 156 -16.39 3.05 5.76
N LEU A 157 -15.64 2.20 6.49
CA LEU A 157 -14.19 2.36 6.62
C LEU A 157 -13.52 2.40 5.24
N ASN A 158 -13.85 1.47 4.35
CA ASN A 158 -13.25 1.43 3.02
C ASN A 158 -13.64 2.66 2.17
N LEU A 159 -14.85 3.20 2.30
CA LEU A 159 -15.20 4.48 1.68
C LEU A 159 -14.31 5.62 2.19
N TRP A 160 -14.09 5.70 3.52
CA TRP A 160 -13.16 6.68 4.09
C TRP A 160 -11.74 6.50 3.55
N VAL A 161 -11.26 5.26 3.44
CA VAL A 161 -9.93 4.98 2.89
C VAL A 161 -9.81 5.45 1.45
N ALA A 162 -10.80 5.13 0.62
CA ALA A 162 -10.82 5.57 -0.77
C ALA A 162 -10.79 7.10 -0.87
N THR A 163 -11.66 7.79 -0.13
CA THR A 163 -11.77 9.26 -0.14
C THR A 163 -10.50 9.94 0.35
N LEU A 164 -9.95 9.50 1.48
CA LEU A 164 -8.76 10.10 2.10
C LEU A 164 -7.48 9.83 1.30
N SER A 165 -7.49 8.82 0.43
CA SER A 165 -6.36 8.53 -0.46
C SER A 165 -6.39 9.37 -1.75
N MET A 166 -7.56 9.86 -2.19
CA MET A 166 -7.69 10.61 -3.45
C MET A 166 -6.71 11.77 -3.65
N PRO A 167 -6.29 12.55 -2.63
CA PRO A 167 -5.31 13.61 -2.82
C PRO A 167 -3.97 13.13 -3.40
N GLY A 168 -3.62 11.84 -3.28
CA GLY A 168 -2.43 11.28 -3.94
C GLY A 168 -2.46 11.41 -5.47
N CYS A 169 -3.63 11.55 -6.09
CA CYS A 169 -3.78 11.69 -7.55
C CYS A 169 -3.14 12.99 -8.07
N VAL A 170 -3.07 14.03 -7.23
CA VAL A 170 -2.55 15.34 -7.63
C VAL A 170 -1.07 15.53 -7.26
N VAL A 171 -0.41 14.49 -6.77
CA VAL A 171 1.01 14.56 -6.35
C VAL A 171 1.94 14.98 -7.50
N VAL A 172 1.56 14.69 -8.75
CA VAL A 172 2.31 15.06 -9.95
C VAL A 172 2.18 16.55 -10.33
N VAL A 173 1.20 17.25 -9.74
CA VAL A 173 0.90 18.66 -10.05
C VAL A 173 1.56 19.61 -9.05
N CYS A 174 1.69 19.19 -7.79
CA CYS A 174 2.18 20.04 -6.71
C CYS A 174 3.63 19.72 -6.36
N THR A 175 4.52 20.71 -6.51
CA THR A 175 5.93 20.62 -6.13
C THR A 175 6.21 21.15 -4.72
N ASP A 176 5.26 21.85 -4.10
CA ASP A 176 5.37 22.32 -2.72
C ASP A 176 3.98 22.37 -2.04
N GLY A 177 3.98 22.49 -0.71
CA GLY A 177 2.78 22.65 0.08
C GLY A 177 2.11 21.32 0.48
N PRO A 178 0.87 21.36 0.99
CA PRO A 178 0.25 20.23 1.68
C PRO A 178 -0.15 19.07 0.75
N LEU A 179 -0.16 19.29 -0.57
CA LEU A 179 -0.47 18.32 -1.62
C LEU A 179 0.78 17.78 -2.35
N ALA A 180 1.98 18.33 -2.08
CA ALA A 180 3.22 17.76 -2.58
C ALA A 180 3.48 16.39 -1.94
N TRP A 181 4.39 15.59 -2.51
CA TRP A 181 4.61 14.21 -2.04
C TRP A 181 5.10 14.08 -0.59
N ASN A 182 5.67 15.14 -0.01
CA ASN A 182 6.06 15.21 1.40
C ASN A 182 4.99 15.89 2.28
N GLY A 183 3.83 16.24 1.72
CA GLY A 183 2.74 16.97 2.36
C GLY A 183 1.77 16.09 3.14
N VAL A 184 0.96 16.73 3.99
CA VAL A 184 -0.01 16.07 4.87
C VAL A 184 -1.05 15.23 4.13
N PHE A 185 -1.55 15.73 2.98
CA PHE A 185 -2.60 15.07 2.23
C PHE A 185 -2.08 13.97 1.29
N ALA A 186 -0.84 14.08 0.79
CA ALA A 186 -0.28 13.10 -0.14
C ALA A 186 0.42 11.93 0.58
N PHE A 187 1.05 12.17 1.73
CA PHE A 187 1.85 11.17 2.43
C PHE A 187 1.28 10.75 3.78
N TYR A 188 1.07 11.71 4.69
CA TYR A 188 0.77 11.38 6.09
C TYR A 188 -0.65 10.82 6.28
N ILE A 189 -1.66 11.44 5.67
CA ILE A 189 -3.05 10.98 5.75
C ILE A 189 -3.20 9.61 5.07
N PRO A 190 -2.80 9.39 3.80
CA PRO A 190 -2.89 8.08 3.17
C PRO A 190 -2.07 7.01 3.91
N GLY A 191 -0.89 7.37 4.42
CA GLY A 191 -0.06 6.47 5.23
C GLY A 191 -0.76 6.01 6.51
N LEU A 192 -1.32 6.94 7.29
CA LEU A 192 -2.06 6.62 8.51
C LEU A 192 -3.29 5.75 8.22
N VAL A 193 -4.05 6.13 7.19
CA VAL A 193 -5.27 5.42 6.77
C VAL A 193 -4.95 3.99 6.31
N LEU A 194 -3.84 3.80 5.56
CA LEU A 194 -3.37 2.47 5.17
C LEU A 194 -3.06 1.60 6.39
N VAL A 195 -2.38 2.14 7.41
CA VAL A 195 -2.06 1.41 8.64
C VAL A 195 -3.34 0.99 9.35
N VAL A 196 -4.28 1.92 9.56
CA VAL A 196 -5.59 1.63 10.18
C VAL A 196 -6.34 0.56 9.39
N TRP A 197 -6.35 0.68 8.05
CA TRP A 197 -7.02 -0.27 7.17
C TRP A 197 -6.42 -1.67 7.27
N ILE A 198 -5.09 -1.82 7.26
CA ILE A 198 -4.45 -3.15 7.35
C ILE A 198 -4.88 -3.86 8.63
N PHE A 199 -4.86 -3.18 9.78
CA PHE A 199 -5.26 -3.78 11.05
C PHE A 199 -6.75 -4.12 11.08
N ALA A 200 -7.61 -3.20 10.63
CA ALA A 200 -9.05 -3.43 10.55
C ALA A 200 -9.40 -4.61 9.63
N THR A 201 -8.84 -4.63 8.42
CA THR A 201 -9.01 -5.69 7.42
C THR A 201 -8.53 -7.03 7.94
N THR A 202 -7.37 -7.07 8.61
CA THR A 202 -6.86 -8.30 9.25
C THR A 202 -7.85 -8.83 10.29
N ALA A 203 -8.37 -7.96 11.17
CA ALA A 203 -9.33 -8.35 12.19
C ALA A 203 -10.66 -8.83 11.58
N VAL A 204 -11.17 -8.15 10.54
CA VAL A 204 -12.41 -8.53 9.85
C VAL A 204 -12.25 -9.86 9.14
N ILE A 205 -11.19 -10.06 8.37
CA ILE A 205 -10.93 -11.33 7.66
C ILE A 205 -10.81 -12.46 8.67
N ASN A 206 -10.01 -12.30 9.72
CA ASN A 206 -9.82 -13.34 10.73
C ASN A 206 -11.15 -13.74 11.41
N ARG A 207 -11.94 -12.75 11.84
CA ARG A 207 -13.28 -13.00 12.40
C ARG A 207 -14.20 -13.73 11.42
N SER A 208 -14.18 -13.33 10.14
CA SER A 208 -15.01 -13.93 9.10
C SER A 208 -14.64 -15.39 8.80
N VAL A 209 -13.35 -15.73 8.87
CA VAL A 209 -12.84 -17.10 8.68
C VAL A 209 -13.22 -17.98 9.86
N VAL A 210 -13.00 -17.51 11.09
CA VAL A 210 -13.38 -18.25 12.30
C VAL A 210 -14.89 -18.51 12.37
N ALA A 211 -15.71 -17.50 12.06
CA ALA A 211 -17.16 -17.66 12.02
C ALA A 211 -17.60 -18.70 10.98
N GLN A 212 -17.00 -18.69 9.79
CA GLN A 212 -17.27 -19.68 8.76
C GLN A 212 -16.91 -21.11 9.21
N GLN A 213 -15.72 -21.30 9.79
CA GLN A 213 -15.27 -22.62 10.25
C GLN A 213 -16.17 -23.20 11.35
N ALA A 214 -16.65 -22.35 12.26
CA ALA A 214 -17.59 -22.75 13.30
C ALA A 214 -18.94 -23.18 12.70
N ALA A 215 -19.47 -22.42 11.74
CA ALA A 215 -20.71 -22.75 11.05
C ALA A 215 -20.60 -24.05 10.22
N GLU A 216 -19.49 -24.28 9.54
CA GLU A 216 -19.23 -25.51 8.79
C GLU A 216 -19.12 -26.72 9.73
N SER A 217 -18.40 -26.59 10.84
CA SER A 217 -18.25 -27.67 11.83
C SER A 217 -19.58 -28.05 12.47
N ALA A 218 -20.44 -27.06 12.77
CA ALA A 218 -21.77 -27.30 13.30
C ALA A 218 -22.69 -28.02 12.29
N ARG A 219 -22.58 -27.69 11.00
CA ARG A 219 -23.33 -28.37 9.93
C ARG A 219 -22.91 -29.83 9.77
N VAL A 220 -21.60 -30.11 9.83
CA VAL A 220 -21.07 -31.48 9.77
C VAL A 220 -21.50 -32.29 10.98
N ALA A 221 -21.49 -31.71 12.19
CA ALA A 221 -21.94 -32.39 13.40
C ALA A 221 -23.45 -32.68 13.43
N ALA A 222 -24.24 -31.95 12.64
CA ALA A 222 -25.70 -32.11 12.53
C ALA A 222 -26.15 -33.05 11.41
N ALA A 223 -25.23 -33.49 10.54
CA ALA A 223 -25.48 -34.39 9.40
C ALA A 223 -25.16 -35.85 9.78
#